data_AF-A0A813KSS6-F1
#
_entry.id   AF-A0A813KSS6-F1
#
_cell.length_a   1.000
_cell.length_b   1.000
_cell.length_c   1.000
_cell.angle_alpha   90.00
_cell.angle_beta   90.00
_cell.angle_gamma   90.00
#
_symmetry.space_group_name_H-M   'P 1'
#
loop_
_entity.id
_entity.type
_entity.pdbx_description
1 polymer ?
#
loop_
_entity_poly.entity_id
_entity_poly.type
_entity_poly.pdbx_seq_one_letter_code
_entity_poly.pdbx_strand_id
1 'polypeptide(L)'
;ALRPILADFLNNCDYVGAITLLEFERKAREERPHLLMWLAFTYFHNGDYKKAIDAYDDALKKESDLSIHAYKACCFYALTQYQEAEDSAKLAPDSTLKTRILFHTAHKKNDESAMMAQHQALSDSKEDQLCLAAIQYL
;
A
#
# COMPACT_ATOMS: atom_id res chain seq x y z
N ALA A 1 -6.43 -10.37 32.62
CA ALA A 1 -6.54 -9.16 31.77
C ALA A 1 -7.14 -9.57 30.43
N LEU A 2 -7.99 -8.74 29.83
CA LEU A 2 -8.55 -9.00 28.50
C LEU A 2 -7.42 -8.93 27.46
N ARG A 3 -7.36 -9.88 26.51
CA ARG A 3 -6.40 -9.84 25.42
C ARG A 3 -6.76 -8.68 24.47
N PRO A 4 -5.81 -7.79 24.10
CA PRO A 4 -6.08 -6.73 23.14
C PRO A 4 -6.50 -7.29 21.78
N ILE A 5 -7.43 -6.62 21.10
CA ILE A 5 -7.98 -7.04 19.80
C ILE A 5 -7.47 -6.08 18.73
N LEU A 6 -6.88 -6.62 17.66
CA LEU A 6 -6.34 -5.82 16.55
C LEU A 6 -7.38 -4.84 15.97
N ALA A 7 -8.62 -5.30 15.79
CA ALA A 7 -9.69 -4.49 15.22
C ALA A 7 -9.97 -3.21 16.04
N ASP A 8 -9.83 -3.25 17.37
CA ASP A 8 -10.04 -2.08 18.21
C ASP A 8 -9.00 -0.99 17.95
N PHE A 9 -7.74 -1.38 17.72
CA PHE A 9 -6.68 -0.44 17.34
C PHE A 9 -6.93 0.14 15.95
N LEU A 10 -7.29 -0.70 14.97
CA LEU A 10 -7.53 -0.27 13.59
C LEU A 10 -8.73 0.68 13.48
N ASN A 11 -9.84 0.38 14.17
CA ASN A 11 -11.04 1.23 14.17
C ASN A 11 -10.80 2.61 14.78
N ASN A 12 -9.83 2.71 15.69
CA ASN A 12 -9.45 3.97 16.34
C ASN A 12 -8.23 4.65 15.68
N CYS A 13 -7.73 4.11 14.56
CA CYS A 13 -6.49 4.56 13.91
C CYS A 13 -5.27 4.57 14.85
N ASP A 14 -5.27 3.75 15.90
CA ASP A 14 -4.13 3.57 16.80
C ASP A 14 -3.14 2.58 16.17
N TYR A 15 -2.47 3.04 15.12
CA TYR A 15 -1.52 2.21 14.37
C TYR A 15 -0.29 1.86 15.22
N VAL A 16 0.11 2.70 16.17
CA VAL A 16 1.22 2.41 17.09
C VAL A 16 0.87 1.24 18.01
N GLY A 17 -0.34 1.23 18.58
CA GLY A 17 -0.87 0.11 19.35
C GLY A 17 -1.00 -1.16 18.53
N ALA A 18 -1.51 -1.06 17.30
CA ALA A 18 -1.62 -2.19 16.38
C ALA A 18 -0.25 -2.78 16.03
N ILE A 19 0.75 -1.95 15.69
CA ILE A 19 2.13 -2.38 15.42
C ILE A 19 2.70 -3.10 16.64
N THR A 20 2.52 -2.54 17.84
CA THR A 20 3.03 -3.12 19.09
C THR A 20 2.44 -4.52 19.33
N LEU A 21 1.12 -4.68 19.14
CA LEU A 21 0.45 -5.98 19.25
C LEU A 21 0.99 -6.97 18.22
N LEU A 22 1.06 -6.57 16.95
CA LEU A 22 1.44 -7.45 15.85
C LEU A 22 2.91 -7.89 15.92
N GLU A 23 3.83 -6.98 16.30
CA GLU A 23 5.24 -7.33 16.49
C GLU A 23 5.43 -8.26 17.71
N PHE A 24 4.66 -8.06 18.77
CA PHE A 24 4.64 -9.00 19.89
C PHE A 24 4.20 -10.39 19.46
N GLU A 25 3.07 -10.50 18.74
CA GLU A 25 2.56 -11.78 18.24
C GLU A 25 3.55 -12.45 17.28
N ARG A 26 4.20 -11.67 16.40
CA ARG A 26 5.28 -12.15 15.51
C ARG A 26 6.44 -12.74 16.30
N LYS A 27 6.90 -12.03 17.34
CA LYS A 27 8.01 -12.46 18.20
C LYS A 27 7.66 -13.68 19.04
N ALA A 28 6.43 -13.74 19.53
CA ALA A 28 5.87 -14.89 20.25
C ALA A 28 5.57 -16.09 19.34
N ARG A 29 5.69 -15.93 18.01
CA ARG A 29 5.35 -16.94 16.99
C ARG A 29 3.89 -17.39 17.11
N GLU A 30 3.02 -16.47 17.48
CA GLU A 30 1.59 -16.73 17.49
C GLU A 30 1.06 -16.84 16.06
N GLU A 31 0.16 -17.80 15.85
CA GLU A 31 -0.50 -17.94 14.55
C GLU A 31 -1.56 -16.84 14.39
N ARG A 32 -1.26 -15.88 13.52
CA ARG A 32 -2.23 -14.90 13.03
C ARG A 32 -2.30 -14.95 11.51
N PRO A 33 -3.49 -15.18 10.93
CA PRO A 33 -3.69 -15.05 9.49
C PRO A 33 -3.27 -13.67 8.99
N HIS A 34 -2.51 -13.65 7.90
CA HIS A 34 -2.05 -12.42 7.24
C HIS A 34 -1.32 -11.44 8.18
N LEU A 35 -0.61 -11.95 9.21
CA LEU A 35 0.12 -11.11 10.16
C LEU A 35 1.06 -10.11 9.48
N LEU A 36 1.78 -10.54 8.44
CA LEU A 36 2.72 -9.67 7.72
C LEU A 36 1.99 -8.59 6.92
N MET A 37 0.84 -8.92 6.33
CA MET A 37 -0.02 -7.94 5.67
C MET A 37 -0.56 -6.90 6.66
N TRP A 38 -0.99 -7.33 7.85
CA TRP A 38 -1.43 -6.40 8.90
C TRP A 38 -0.30 -5.51 9.41
N LEU A 39 0.92 -6.05 9.56
CA LEU A 39 2.10 -5.24 9.89
C LEU A 39 2.39 -4.22 8.78
N ALA A 40 2.39 -4.65 7.52
CA ALA A 40 2.66 -3.76 6.40
C ALA A 40 1.61 -2.65 6.28
N PHE A 41 0.32 -2.99 6.44
CA PHE A 41 -0.79 -2.04 6.49
C PHE A 41 -0.61 -1.01 7.61
N THR A 42 -0.36 -1.48 8.84
CA THR A 42 -0.21 -0.59 9.99
C THR A 42 1.04 0.28 9.90
N TYR A 43 2.17 -0.24 9.40
CA TYR A 43 3.35 0.56 9.10
C TYR A 43 3.09 1.64 8.05
N PHE A 44 2.38 1.30 6.96
CA PHE A 44 2.03 2.26 5.93
C PHE A 44 1.19 3.40 6.50
N HIS A 45 0.14 3.09 7.25
CA HIS A 45 -0.74 4.09 7.85
C HIS A 45 -0.09 4.88 9.00
N ASN A 46 0.95 4.34 9.64
CA ASN A 46 1.80 5.07 10.58
C ASN A 46 2.84 5.98 9.89
N GLY A 47 3.00 5.89 8.56
CA GLY A 47 4.01 6.63 7.79
C GLY A 47 5.39 5.97 7.72
N ASP A 48 5.54 4.76 8.28
CA ASP A 48 6.78 3.98 8.27
C ASP A 48 6.93 3.18 6.97
N TYR A 49 6.95 3.85 5.83
CA TYR A 49 6.87 3.21 4.51
C TYR A 49 7.99 2.19 4.23
N LYS A 50 9.20 2.40 4.78
CA LYS A 50 10.31 1.43 4.64
C LYS A 50 10.02 0.12 5.36
N LYS A 51 9.47 0.18 6.58
CA LYS A 51 9.08 -1.03 7.31
C LYS A 51 7.87 -1.71 6.66
N ALA A 52 6.95 -0.93 6.08
CA ALA A 52 5.86 -1.48 5.30
C ALA A 52 6.38 -2.27 4.08
N ILE A 53 7.36 -1.73 3.35
CA ILE A 53 8.06 -2.42 2.25
C ILE A 53 8.69 -3.73 2.74
N ASP A 54 9.44 -3.71 3.84
CA ASP A 54 10.07 -4.92 4.40
C ASP A 54 9.02 -5.99 4.77
N ALA A 55 7.90 -5.57 5.37
CA ALA A 55 6.80 -6.47 5.74
C ALA A 55 6.07 -7.05 4.51
N TYR A 56 5.87 -6.26 3.44
CA TYR A 56 5.34 -6.75 2.17
C TYR A 56 6.30 -7.72 1.47
N ASP A 57 7.61 -7.47 1.52
CA ASP A 57 8.61 -8.39 0.98
C ASP A 57 8.66 -9.72 1.74
N ASP A 58 8.47 -9.67 3.06
CA ASP A 58 8.30 -10.90 3.86
C ASP A 58 6.98 -11.61 3.56
N ALA A 59 5.89 -10.88 3.29
CA ALA A 59 4.59 -11.45 2.95
C ALA A 59 4.64 -12.17 1.59
N LEU A 60 5.27 -11.57 0.56
CA LEU A 60 5.46 -12.17 -0.76
C LEU A 60 6.23 -13.50 -0.76
N LYS A 61 7.05 -13.76 0.28
CA LYS A 61 7.74 -15.05 0.44
C LYS A 61 6.81 -16.17 0.94
N LYS A 62 5.66 -15.81 1.52
CA LYS A 62 4.73 -16.74 2.19
C LYS A 62 3.37 -16.82 1.52
N GLU A 63 2.95 -15.75 0.87
CA GLU A 63 1.64 -15.58 0.25
C GLU A 63 1.81 -15.51 -1.27
N SER A 64 0.90 -16.11 -2.03
CA SER A 64 0.91 -16.08 -3.49
C SER A 64 0.15 -14.90 -4.09
N ASP A 65 -0.35 -13.97 -3.25
CA ASP A 65 -1.10 -12.81 -3.70
C ASP A 65 -0.18 -11.73 -4.28
N LEU A 66 -0.21 -11.59 -5.60
CA LEU A 66 0.57 -10.58 -6.31
C LEU A 66 0.02 -9.16 -6.15
N SER A 67 -1.19 -8.99 -5.59
CA SER A 67 -1.75 -7.66 -5.27
C SER A 67 -0.89 -6.90 -4.27
N ILE A 68 -0.06 -7.61 -3.48
CA ILE A 68 0.92 -7.06 -2.56
C ILE A 68 1.85 -6.05 -3.26
N HIS A 69 2.19 -6.30 -4.52
CA HIS A 69 3.03 -5.40 -5.30
C HIS A 69 2.42 -4.01 -5.52
N ALA A 70 1.08 -3.89 -5.58
CA ALA A 70 0.40 -2.61 -5.68
C ALA A 70 0.46 -1.82 -4.36
N TYR A 71 0.34 -2.50 -3.22
CA TYR A 71 0.51 -1.85 -1.90
C TYR A 71 1.95 -1.42 -1.66
N LYS A 72 2.92 -2.24 -2.09
CA LYS A 72 4.34 -1.88 -2.05
C LYS A 72 4.63 -0.66 -2.96
N ALA A 73 4.01 -0.57 -4.12
CA ALA A 73 4.11 0.59 -5.01
C ALA A 73 3.62 1.88 -4.32
N CYS A 74 2.54 1.82 -3.53
CA CYS A 74 2.07 2.95 -2.74
C CYS A 74 3.12 3.44 -1.73
N CYS A 75 3.87 2.51 -1.12
CA CYS A 75 4.97 2.85 -0.20
C CYS A 75 6.12 3.57 -0.93
N PHE A 76 6.54 3.05 -2.08
CA PHE A 76 7.57 3.70 -2.91
C PHE A 76 7.14 5.09 -3.39
N TYR A 77 5.89 5.24 -3.81
CA TYR A 77 5.35 6.53 -4.21
C TYR A 77 5.37 7.54 -3.05
N ALA A 78 4.96 7.12 -1.84
CA ALA A 78 5.03 7.97 -0.65
C ALA A 78 6.46 8.37 -0.25
N LEU A 79 7.45 7.55 -0.62
CA LEU A 79 8.88 7.83 -0.48
C LEU A 79 9.45 8.65 -1.66
N THR A 80 8.63 9.08 -2.61
CA THR A 80 9.04 9.78 -3.85
C THR A 80 9.94 8.95 -4.78
N GLN A 81 9.96 7.64 -4.58
CA GLN A 81 10.70 6.66 -5.38
C GLN A 81 9.84 6.21 -6.55
N TYR A 82 9.63 7.11 -7.51
CA TYR A 82 8.65 6.92 -8.58
C TYR A 82 9.00 5.78 -9.54
N GLN A 83 10.29 5.55 -9.80
CA GLN A 83 10.69 4.44 -10.67
C GLN A 83 10.36 3.09 -10.02
N GLU A 84 10.71 2.93 -8.75
CA GLU A 84 10.43 1.72 -7.97
C GLU A 84 8.93 1.50 -7.74
N ALA A 85 8.16 2.59 -7.60
CA ALA A 85 6.70 2.54 -7.54
C ALA A 85 6.11 1.97 -8.84
N GLU A 86 6.57 2.43 -10.00
CA GLU A 86 6.14 1.93 -11.30
C GLU A 86 6.52 0.46 -11.49
N ASP A 87 7.78 0.11 -11.21
CA ASP A 87 8.30 -1.24 -11.39
C ASP A 87 7.55 -2.23 -10.51
N SER A 88 7.28 -1.86 -9.24
CA SER A 88 6.45 -2.66 -8.35
C SER A 88 5.02 -2.76 -8.85
N ALA A 89 4.39 -1.65 -9.24
CA ALA A 89 2.99 -1.68 -9.70
C ALA A 89 2.78 -2.56 -10.94
N LYS A 90 3.77 -2.62 -11.86
CA LYS A 90 3.71 -3.48 -13.05
C LYS A 90 3.69 -4.98 -12.73
N LEU A 91 4.23 -5.39 -11.58
CA LEU A 91 4.20 -6.79 -11.11
C LEU A 91 2.83 -7.18 -10.52
N ALA A 92 1.99 -6.20 -10.16
CA ALA A 92 0.67 -6.47 -9.61
C ALA A 92 -0.35 -6.82 -10.73
N PRO A 93 -1.38 -7.63 -10.43
CA PRO A 93 -2.53 -7.81 -11.30
C PRO A 93 -3.25 -6.48 -11.56
N ASP A 94 -4.01 -6.42 -12.65
CA ASP A 94 -4.78 -5.23 -12.98
C ASP A 94 -5.86 -4.97 -11.92
N SER A 95 -5.87 -3.73 -11.43
CA SER A 95 -6.78 -3.27 -10.39
C SER A 95 -6.90 -1.75 -10.48
N THR A 96 -7.97 -1.20 -9.92
CA THR A 96 -8.15 0.26 -9.87
C THR A 96 -7.03 0.94 -9.09
N LEU A 97 -6.47 0.28 -8.06
CA LEU A 97 -5.32 0.78 -7.32
C LEU A 97 -4.06 0.85 -8.21
N LYS A 98 -3.78 -0.21 -8.98
CA LYS A 98 -2.66 -0.24 -9.93
C LYS A 98 -2.79 0.88 -10.97
N THR A 99 -3.99 1.10 -11.52
CA THR A 99 -4.23 2.18 -12.48
C THR A 99 -3.94 3.56 -11.86
N ARG A 100 -4.48 3.84 -10.67
CA ARG A 100 -4.28 5.13 -9.98
C ARG A 100 -2.81 5.38 -9.62
N ILE A 101 -2.10 4.36 -9.11
CA ILE A 101 -0.68 4.53 -8.76
C ILE A 101 0.19 4.75 -9.99
N LEU A 102 -0.07 4.05 -11.10
CA LEU A 102 0.65 4.25 -12.36
C LEU A 102 0.34 5.63 -12.96
N PHE A 103 -0.91 6.09 -12.88
CA PHE A 103 -1.30 7.43 -13.32
C PHE A 103 -0.53 8.53 -12.58
N HIS A 104 -0.53 8.49 -11.24
CA HIS A 104 0.20 9.47 -10.43
C HIS A 104 1.71 9.38 -10.61
N THR A 105 2.25 8.17 -10.78
CA THR A 105 3.68 7.96 -11.02
C THR A 105 4.10 8.53 -12.36
N ALA A 106 3.32 8.29 -13.42
CA ALA A 106 3.57 8.88 -14.75
C ALA A 106 3.53 10.42 -14.70
N HIS A 107 2.55 11.00 -14.00
CA HIS A 107 2.48 12.46 -13.79
C HIS A 107 3.75 12.99 -13.10
N LYS A 108 4.17 12.39 -11.98
CA LYS A 108 5.37 12.82 -11.25
C LYS A 108 6.68 12.62 -12.02
N LYS A 109 6.69 11.73 -13.02
CA LYS A 109 7.81 11.52 -13.93
C LYS A 109 7.76 12.38 -15.20
N ASN A 110 6.70 13.17 -15.41
CA ASN A 110 6.40 13.87 -16.67
C ASN A 110 6.29 12.93 -17.90
N ASP A 111 5.81 11.70 -17.69
CA ASP A 111 5.54 10.76 -18.79
C ASP A 111 4.09 10.90 -19.25
N GLU A 112 3.85 11.88 -20.14
CA GLU A 112 2.51 12.19 -20.66
C GLU A 112 1.87 11.01 -21.40
N SER A 113 2.69 10.17 -22.05
CA SER A 113 2.22 9.00 -22.79
C SER A 113 1.66 7.94 -21.83
N ALA A 114 2.43 7.57 -20.81
CA ALA A 114 1.99 6.62 -19.79
C ALA A 114 0.80 7.17 -18.99
N MET A 115 0.80 8.47 -18.69
CA MET A 115 -0.30 9.13 -17.98
C MET A 115 -1.60 9.08 -18.78
N MET A 116 -1.57 9.38 -20.08
CA MET A 116 -2.75 9.34 -20.95
C MET A 116 -3.30 7.91 -21.09
N ALA A 117 -2.42 6.92 -21.17
CA ALA A 117 -2.83 5.51 -21.20
C ALA A 117 -3.60 5.11 -19.93
N GLN A 118 -3.14 5.53 -18.75
CA GLN A 118 -3.85 5.24 -17.49
C GLN A 118 -5.12 6.09 -17.33
N HIS A 119 -5.15 7.32 -17.84
CA HIS A 119 -6.33 8.19 -17.79
C HIS A 119 -7.54 7.54 -18.48
N GLN A 120 -7.33 6.85 -19.60
CA GLN A 120 -8.41 6.15 -20.32
C GLN A 120 -9.00 4.96 -19.53
N ALA A 121 -8.26 4.43 -18.54
CA ALA A 121 -8.70 3.33 -17.70
C ALA A 121 -9.40 3.79 -16.40
N LEU A 122 -9.41 5.10 -16.12
CA LEU A 122 -10.13 5.67 -14.98
C LEU A 122 -11.64 5.77 -15.27
N SER A 123 -12.45 5.63 -14.23
CA SER A 123 -13.92 5.66 -14.30
C SER A 123 -14.52 6.85 -13.55
N ASP A 124 -15.84 6.92 -13.46
CA ASP A 124 -16.58 7.90 -12.65
C ASP A 124 -16.68 7.53 -11.16
N SER A 125 -15.89 6.56 -10.68
CA SER A 125 -15.82 6.25 -9.26
C SER A 125 -15.29 7.45 -8.47
N LYS A 126 -15.71 7.58 -7.20
CA LYS A 126 -15.26 8.68 -6.33
C LYS A 126 -13.74 8.70 -6.20
N GLU A 127 -13.14 7.52 -6.07
CA GLU A 127 -11.70 7.33 -5.92
C GLU A 127 -10.94 7.76 -7.17
N ASP A 128 -11.47 7.49 -8.37
CA ASP A 128 -10.86 7.91 -9.62
C ASP A 128 -11.03 9.40 -9.87
N GLN A 129 -12.19 9.98 -9.51
CA GLN A 129 -12.40 11.43 -9.56
C GLN A 129 -11.47 12.18 -8.60
N LEU A 130 -11.23 11.64 -7.40
CA LEU A 130 -10.25 12.18 -6.46
C LEU A 130 -8.81 12.06 -7.00
N CYS A 131 -8.48 10.94 -7.65
CA CYS A 131 -7.21 10.74 -8.34
C CYS A 131 -6.97 11.81 -9.43
N LEU A 132 -7.98 12.06 -10.27
CA LEU A 132 -7.94 13.10 -11.30
C LEU A 132 -7.84 14.51 -10.71
N ALA A 133 -8.56 14.79 -9.63
CA ALA A 133 -8.48 16.10 -8.98
C ALA A 133 -7.10 16.35 -8.35
N ALA A 134 -6.47 15.33 -7.78
CA ALA A 134 -5.20 15.47 -7.06
C ALA A 134 -4.05 16.00 -7.94
N ILE A 135 -4.02 15.68 -9.23
CA ILE A 135 -2.96 16.20 -10.14
C ILE A 135 -3.08 17.70 -10.41
N GLN A 136 -4.25 18.31 -10.18
CA GLN A 136 -4.47 19.74 -10.41
C GLN A 136 -3.90 20.61 -9.28
N TYR A 137 -3.62 19.99 -8.13
CA TYR A 137 -3.19 20.68 -6.90
C TYR A 137 -1.80 20.25 -6.39
N LEU A 138 -1.10 19.35 -7.11
CA LEU A 138 0.17 18.70 -6.69
C LEU A 138 1.28 18.86 -7.72
#